data_AF-A0A7C3WN94-F1
#
_entry.id   AF-A0A7C3WN94-F1
#
_cell.length_a   1.000
_cell.length_b   1.000
_cell.length_c   1.000
_cell.angle_alpha   90.00
_cell.angle_beta   90.00
_cell.angle_gamma   90.00
#
_symmetry.space_group_name_H-M   'P 1'
#
loop_
_entity.id
_entity.type
_entity.pdbx_description
1 polymer ?
#
loop_
_entity_poly.entity_id
_entity_poly.type
_entity_poly.pdbx_seq_one_letter_code
_entity_poly.pdbx_strand_id
1 'polypeptide(L)'
;MFNDDNLDFLTLYWLSGWFGESYEIWKGKKNRDASTEHEVVFPITLVWPLTEEPEQGLVIIRRQGSELVFTVDWFPGEEFPLDVYRSVSKSQVLLMSVFERETVFLHLK
;
A
#
# COMPACT_ATOMS: atom_id res chain seq x y z
N MET A 1 2.63 11.99 13.51
CA MET A 1 3.85 11.75 12.72
C MET A 1 3.61 10.48 11.91
N PHE A 2 3.21 10.62 10.65
CA PHE A 2 2.89 9.49 9.77
C PHE A 2 4.15 8.90 9.11
N ASN A 3 5.20 9.72 9.02
CA ASN A 3 6.54 9.29 8.66
C ASN A 3 7.27 8.75 9.91
N ASP A 4 6.89 7.55 10.35
CA ASP A 4 7.71 6.82 11.31
C ASP A 4 8.93 6.28 10.54
N ASP A 5 10.11 6.77 10.91
CA ASP A 5 11.38 6.43 10.26
C ASP A 5 11.71 4.92 10.31
N ASN A 6 10.98 4.17 11.15
CA ASN A 6 11.19 2.74 11.34
C ASN A 6 10.34 1.85 10.42
N LEU A 7 9.37 2.41 9.68
CA LEU A 7 8.50 1.65 8.77
C LEU A 7 9.01 1.78 7.33
N ASP A 8 10.03 0.99 6.98
CA ASP A 8 10.76 1.10 5.71
C ASP A 8 10.25 0.17 4.60
N PHE A 9 9.43 -0.83 4.94
CA PHE A 9 8.95 -1.81 3.98
C PHE A 9 7.43 -1.88 3.94
N LEU A 10 6.92 -2.09 2.73
CA LEU A 10 5.51 -2.34 2.46
C LEU A 10 5.34 -3.77 1.92
N THR A 11 4.35 -4.49 2.44
CA THR A 11 3.74 -5.61 1.74
C THR A 11 2.28 -5.26 1.46
N LEU A 12 1.89 -5.29 0.20
CA LEU A 12 0.54 -5.02 -0.28
C LEU A 12 -0.12 -6.36 -0.63
N TYR A 13 -1.26 -6.64 -0.02
CA TYR A 13 -2.13 -7.77 -0.37
C TYR A 13 -3.34 -7.18 -1.07
N TRP A 14 -3.53 -7.54 -2.33
CA TRP A 14 -4.61 -7.05 -3.17
C TRP A 14 -5.55 -8.21 -3.50
N LEU A 15 -6.76 -8.20 -2.98
CA LEU A 15 -7.76 -9.23 -3.22
C LEU A 15 -8.81 -8.66 -4.17
N SER A 16 -8.90 -9.22 -5.38
CA SER A 16 -9.80 -8.74 -6.42
C SER A 16 -10.97 -9.68 -6.67
N GLY A 17 -12.14 -9.09 -6.90
CA GLY A 17 -13.36 -9.79 -7.27
C GLY A 17 -13.87 -9.47 -8.69
N TRP A 18 -13.14 -8.68 -9.49
CA TRP A 18 -13.61 -8.21 -10.80
C TRP A 18 -13.50 -9.24 -11.93
N PHE A 19 -12.49 -10.12 -11.91
CA PHE A 19 -12.22 -11.07 -13.00
C PHE A 19 -12.15 -12.54 -12.53
N GLY A 20 -12.91 -12.86 -11.49
CA GLY A 20 -12.76 -14.08 -10.69
C GLY A 20 -12.03 -13.76 -9.38
N GLU A 21 -12.16 -14.63 -8.38
CA GLU A 21 -11.44 -14.47 -7.11
C GLU A 21 -9.94 -14.62 -7.37
N SER A 22 -9.22 -13.51 -7.35
CA SER A 22 -7.76 -13.49 -7.47
C SER A 22 -7.15 -12.73 -6.30
N TYR A 23 -5.88 -13.00 -6.05
CA TYR A 23 -5.11 -12.22 -5.10
C TYR A 23 -3.69 -12.03 -5.59
N GLU A 24 -3.16 -10.86 -5.29
CA GLU A 24 -1.79 -10.48 -5.58
C GLU A 24 -1.08 -10.08 -4.31
N ILE A 25 0.22 -10.32 -4.29
CA ILE A 25 1.09 -9.86 -3.23
C ILE A 25 2.19 -9.05 -3.87
N TRP A 26 2.37 -7.82 -3.41
CA TRP A 26 3.40 -6.91 -3.86
C TRP A 26 4.29 -6.51 -2.69
N LYS A 27 5.56 -6.23 -2.95
CA LYS A 27 6.52 -5.78 -1.93
C LYS A 27 7.33 -4.59 -2.41
N GLY A 28 7.59 -3.66 -1.51
CA GLY A 28 8.35 -2.47 -1.81
C GLY A 28 9.15 -1.98 -0.61
N LYS A 29 10.13 -1.12 -0.91
CA LYS A 29 10.90 -0.37 0.07
C LYS A 29 10.57 1.10 -0.08
N LYS A 30 10.41 1.82 1.03
CA LYS A 30 10.14 3.25 1.06
C LYS A 30 11.21 4.00 0.26
N ASN A 31 10.76 4.80 -0.71
CA ASN A 31 11.62 5.76 -1.38
C ASN A 31 11.68 7.04 -0.53
N ARG A 32 12.74 7.16 0.28
CA ARG A 32 12.92 8.28 1.21
C ARG A 32 13.09 9.62 0.48
N ASP A 33 13.68 9.62 -0.70
CA ASP A 33 13.92 10.85 -1.48
C ASP A 33 12.62 11.39 -2.12
N ALA A 34 11.69 10.49 -2.45
CA ALA A 34 10.37 10.85 -2.97
C ALA A 34 9.31 11.06 -1.88
N SER A 35 9.58 10.66 -0.65
CA SER A 35 8.63 10.79 0.47
C SER A 35 8.74 12.16 1.14
N THR A 36 7.62 12.65 1.66
CA THR A 36 7.51 13.91 2.39
C THR A 36 6.90 13.69 3.78
N GLU A 37 6.65 14.78 4.52
CA GLU A 37 5.96 14.71 5.81
C GLU A 37 4.46 14.32 5.70
N HIS A 38 3.88 14.45 4.51
CA HIS A 38 2.46 14.19 4.25
C HIS A 38 2.22 13.01 3.32
N GLU A 39 3.27 12.47 2.72
CA GLU A 39 3.20 11.45 1.69
C GLU A 39 4.37 10.48 1.82
N VAL A 40 4.11 9.18 1.73
CA VAL A 40 5.14 8.15 1.66
C VAL A 40 5.00 7.36 0.37
N VAL A 41 6.13 7.11 -0.28
CA VAL A 41 6.18 6.53 -1.63
C VAL A 41 6.88 5.19 -1.58
N PHE A 42 6.26 4.17 -2.18
CA PHE A 42 6.77 2.81 -2.27
C PHE A 42 6.74 2.32 -3.72
N PRO A 43 7.88 2.32 -4.42
CA PRO A 43 8.06 1.45 -5.57
C PRO A 43 7.90 0.01 -5.11
N ILE A 44 7.03 -0.75 -5.79
CA ILE A 44 6.68 -2.12 -5.43
C ILE A 44 6.88 -3.05 -6.63
N THR A 45 7.16 -4.31 -6.33
CA THR A 45 7.30 -5.40 -7.29
C THR A 45 6.30 -6.50 -6.95
N LEU A 46 5.68 -7.09 -7.98
CA LEU A 46 4.82 -8.26 -7.83
C LEU A 46 5.64 -9.45 -7.35
N VAL A 47 5.22 -10.07 -6.25
CA VAL A 47 5.87 -11.29 -5.71
C VAL A 47 4.98 -12.52 -5.83
N TRP A 48 3.68 -12.34 -6.01
CA TRP A 48 2.74 -13.41 -6.30
C TRP A 48 1.51 -12.88 -7.05
N PRO A 49 1.05 -13.56 -8.13
CA PRO A 49 1.64 -14.75 -8.74
C PRO A 49 3.03 -14.48 -9.32
N LEU A 50 3.83 -15.53 -9.52
CA LEU A 50 5.13 -15.40 -10.17
C LEU A 50 4.92 -15.20 -11.68
N THR A 51 5.52 -14.15 -12.22
CA THR A 51 5.51 -13.79 -13.63
C THR A 51 6.89 -13.98 -14.24
N GLU A 52 6.96 -14.17 -15.57
CA GLU A 52 8.26 -14.30 -16.27
C GLU A 52 9.06 -13.00 -16.23
N GLU A 53 8.36 -11.86 -16.30
CA GLU A 53 8.94 -10.53 -16.14
C GLU A 53 8.44 -9.87 -14.84
N PRO A 54 9.32 -9.25 -14.06
CA PRO A 54 8.94 -8.65 -12.78
C PRO A 54 8.07 -7.42 -12.98
N GLU A 55 6.78 -7.55 -12.72
CA GLU A 55 5.85 -6.43 -12.73
C GLU A 55 6.19 -5.43 -11.62
N GLN A 56 6.11 -4.15 -11.96
CA GLN A 56 6.39 -3.04 -11.07
C GLN A 56 5.15 -2.16 -10.95
N GLY A 57 5.04 -1.47 -9.83
CA GLY A 57 4.19 -0.29 -9.76
C GLY A 57 4.56 0.59 -8.58
N LEU A 58 3.66 1.50 -8.25
CA LEU A 58 3.91 2.55 -7.29
C LEU A 58 2.74 2.68 -6.34
N VAL A 59 3.00 2.50 -5.04
CA VAL A 59 2.05 2.84 -3.98
C VAL A 59 2.44 4.17 -3.37
N ILE A 60 1.48 5.07 -3.25
CA ILE A 60 1.63 6.33 -2.52
C ILE A 60 0.60 6.33 -1.41
N ILE A 61 1.03 6.52 -0.16
CA ILE A 61 0.10 6.73 0.96
C ILE A 61 0.25 8.16 1.43
N ARG A 62 -0.85 8.90 1.50
CA ARG A 62 -0.84 10.32 1.88
C ARG A 62 -1.94 10.65 2.86
N ARG A 63 -1.73 11.76 3.57
CA ARG A 63 -2.72 12.33 4.47
C ARG A 63 -3.61 13.32 3.74
N GLN A 64 -4.92 13.13 3.82
CA GLN A 64 -5.93 14.04 3.30
C GLN A 64 -6.79 14.53 4.47
N GLY A 65 -6.42 15.68 5.05
CA GLY A 65 -7.05 16.18 6.26
C GLY A 65 -6.83 15.25 7.48
N SER A 66 -7.92 14.71 8.03
CA SER A 66 -7.87 13.72 9.11
C SER A 66 -7.73 12.27 8.62
N GLU A 67 -7.87 12.03 7.32
CA GLU A 67 -7.92 10.69 6.74
C GLU A 67 -6.58 10.33 6.09
N LEU A 68 -6.38 9.02 5.93
CA LEU A 68 -5.31 8.48 5.09
C LEU A 68 -5.94 7.89 3.84
N VAL A 69 -5.29 8.13 2.71
CA VAL A 69 -5.64 7.53 1.43
C VAL A 69 -4.39 6.91 0.84
N PHE A 70 -4.53 5.83 0.08
CA PHE A 70 -3.47 5.40 -0.82
C PHE A 70 -3.92 5.46 -2.28
N THR A 71 -2.94 5.56 -3.17
CA THR A 71 -3.12 5.50 -4.61
C THR A 71 -2.13 4.48 -5.19
N VAL A 72 -2.48 3.94 -6.36
CA VAL A 72 -1.62 3.11 -7.18
C VAL A 72 -1.58 3.62 -8.60
N ASP A 73 -0.47 3.44 -9.28
CA ASP A 73 -0.26 3.93 -10.65
C ASP A 73 -1.12 3.21 -11.70
N TRP A 74 -1.51 1.96 -11.44
CA TRP A 74 -2.39 1.20 -12.34
C TRP A 74 -3.90 1.47 -12.14
N PHE A 75 -4.30 2.30 -11.17
CA PHE A 75 -5.65 2.89 -11.07
C PHE A 75 -5.53 4.44 -10.99
N PRO A 76 -5.23 5.11 -12.11
CA PRO A 76 -4.91 6.53 -12.09
C PRO A 76 -6.11 7.38 -11.69
N GLY A 77 -5.93 8.25 -10.70
CA GLY A 77 -6.98 9.16 -10.21
C GLY A 77 -7.89 8.57 -9.14
N GLU A 78 -7.80 7.26 -8.88
CA GLU A 78 -8.52 6.62 -7.78
C GLU A 78 -7.79 6.82 -6.45
N GLU A 79 -8.55 7.13 -5.41
CA GLU A 79 -8.08 7.29 -4.04
C GLU A 79 -8.81 6.29 -3.15
N PHE A 80 -8.02 5.48 -2.44
CA PHE A 80 -8.54 4.41 -1.59
C PHE A 80 -8.43 4.82 -0.12
N PRO A 81 -9.54 5.10 0.59
CA PRO A 81 -9.52 5.45 2.01
C PRO A 81 -8.95 4.31 2.86
N LEU A 82 -8.20 4.67 3.90
CA LEU A 82 -7.49 3.72 4.75
C LEU A 82 -7.92 3.77 6.20
N ASP A 83 -8.38 2.62 6.69
CA ASP A 83 -8.44 2.33 8.12
C ASP A 83 -7.06 1.96 8.66
N VAL A 84 -6.77 2.35 9.91
CA VAL A 84 -5.44 2.17 10.52
C VAL A 84 -5.50 1.26 11.73
N TYR A 85 -4.77 0.15 11.67
CA TYR A 85 -4.61 -0.81 12.76
C TYR A 85 -3.15 -0.88 13.16
N ARG A 86 -2.85 -0.60 14.43
CA ARG A 86 -1.46 -0.60 14.95
C ARG A 86 -1.25 -1.78 15.87
N SER A 87 -0.09 -2.44 15.71
CA SER A 87 0.41 -3.37 16.72
C SER A 87 0.58 -2.68 18.07
N VAL A 88 0.50 -3.45 19.17
CA VAL A 88 0.68 -2.93 20.54
C VAL A 88 2.04 -2.24 20.71
N SER A 89 3.09 -2.81 20.12
CA SER A 89 4.45 -2.26 20.10
C SER A 89 4.64 -1.10 19.12
N LYS A 90 3.64 -0.82 18.26
CA LYS A 90 3.70 0.14 17.15
C LYS A 90 4.81 -0.12 16.11
N SER A 91 5.50 -1.26 16.19
CA SER A 91 6.55 -1.65 15.24
C SER A 91 6.00 -2.09 13.88
N GLN A 92 4.68 -2.26 13.79
CA GLN A 92 3.98 -2.62 12.57
C GLN A 92 2.64 -1.88 12.50
N VAL A 93 2.26 -1.52 11.28
CA VAL A 93 0.96 -0.91 10.97
C VAL A 93 0.32 -1.72 9.85
N LEU A 94 -0.94 -2.07 10.02
CA LEU A 94 -1.80 -2.60 8.97
C LEU A 94 -2.76 -1.50 8.57
N LEU A 95 -2.74 -1.12 7.29
CA LEU A 95 -3.72 -0.24 6.70
C LEU A 95 -4.66 -1.07 5.84
N MET A 96 -5.95 -0.77 5.85
CA MET A 96 -6.94 -1.54 5.11
C MET A 96 -7.84 -0.61 4.30
N SER A 97 -8.14 -0.99 3.08
CA SER A 97 -9.17 -0.35 2.27
C SER A 97 -10.13 -1.40 1.72
N VAL A 98 -11.39 -1.01 1.60
CA VAL A 98 -12.41 -1.76 0.87
C VAL A 98 -13.02 -0.80 -0.14
N PHE A 99 -12.86 -1.11 -1.42
CA PHE A 99 -13.37 -0.28 -2.51
C PHE A 99 -14.06 -1.17 -3.53
N GLU A 100 -15.37 -1.00 -3.66
CA GLU A 100 -16.23 -1.84 -4.52
C GLU A 100 -16.03 -3.34 -4.23
N ARG A 101 -15.41 -4.08 -5.15
CA ARG A 101 -15.10 -5.53 -5.03
C ARG A 101 -13.66 -5.82 -4.63
N GLU A 102 -12.88 -4.78 -4.33
CA GLU A 102 -11.48 -4.86 -3.99
C GLU A 102 -11.30 -4.74 -2.48
N THR A 103 -10.51 -5.63 -1.90
CA THR A 103 -10.06 -5.53 -0.52
C THR A 103 -8.55 -5.48 -0.51
N VAL A 104 -8.00 -4.45 0.12
CA VAL A 104 -6.58 -4.16 0.07
C VAL A 104 -6.03 -4.05 1.49
N PHE A 105 -4.90 -4.71 1.74
CA PHE A 105 -4.16 -4.62 2.99
C PHE A 105 -2.73 -4.14 2.73
N LEU A 106 -2.31 -3.10 3.43
CA LEU A 106 -0.95 -2.57 3.39
C LEU A 106 -0.30 -2.83 4.74
N HIS A 107 0.64 -3.77 4.78
CA HIS A 107 1.43 -4.09 5.96
C HIS A 107 2.76 -3.33 5.93
N LEU A 108 2.90 -2.37 6.82
CA LEU A 108 4.09 -1.56 7.01
C LEU A 108 4.91 -2.09 8.19
N LYS A 109 6.22 -2.20 7.99
CA LYS A 109 7.20 -2.73 8.96
C LYS A 109 8.58 -2.10 8.80
#